data_AF-A0A9D9TQ64-F1
#
_entry.id   AF-A0A9D9TQ64-F1
#
_cell.length_a   1.000
_cell.length_b   1.000
_cell.length_c   1.000
_cell.angle_alpha   90.00
_cell.angle_beta   90.00
_cell.angle_gamma   90.00
#
_symmetry.space_group_name_H-M   'P 1'
#
loop_
_entity.id
_entity.type
_entity.pdbx_description
1 polymer ?
#
loop_
_entity_poly.entity_id
_entity_poly.type
_entity_poly.pdbx_seq_one_letter_code
_entity_poly.pdbx_strand_id
1 'polypeptide(L)' 'PKKDKNPNVDIVFSISDIKTQYNNELMIGRFILMFGINPELEKNKRKIKQLLDFGKIAA' A
#
# COMPACT_ATOMS: atom_id res chain seq x y z
N PRO A 1 -1.11 42.98 -5.27
CA PRO A 1 -0.45 41.68 -5.02
C PRO A 1 -0.85 40.65 -6.09
N LYS A 2 0.10 40.27 -6.96
CA LYS A 2 -0.12 39.20 -7.94
C LYS A 2 -0.15 37.88 -7.18
N LYS A 3 -1.29 37.18 -7.20
CA LYS A 3 -1.49 35.86 -6.60
C LYS A 3 -0.60 34.86 -7.35
N ASP A 4 0.33 34.22 -6.64
CA ASP A 4 1.21 33.21 -7.21
C ASP A 4 0.39 32.09 -7.85
N LYS A 5 0.52 31.97 -9.18
CA LYS A 5 -0.06 30.87 -9.97
C LYS A 5 0.86 29.66 -9.86
N ASN A 6 0.95 29.05 -8.68
CA ASN A 6 1.45 27.69 -8.59
C ASN A 6 0.28 26.81 -8.16
N PRO A 7 -0.24 25.92 -9.02
CA PRO A 7 -1.28 25.01 -8.58
C PRO A 7 -0.63 24.14 -7.50
N ASN A 8 -1.02 24.37 -6.26
CA ASN A 8 -0.81 23.40 -5.20
C ASN A 8 -1.49 22.15 -5.71
N VAL A 9 -0.71 21.17 -6.18
CA VAL A 9 -1.23 19.86 -6.54
C VAL A 9 -1.61 19.26 -5.20
N ASP A 10 -2.81 19.60 -4.72
CA ASP A 10 -3.40 18.98 -3.55
C ASP A 10 -3.41 17.49 -3.84
N ILE A 11 -2.48 16.77 -3.22
CA ILE A 11 -2.44 15.31 -3.31
C ILE A 11 -3.73 14.85 -2.64
N VAL A 12 -4.73 14.51 -3.46
CA VAL A 12 -6.03 14.06 -2.97
C VAL A 12 -5.84 12.66 -2.41
N PHE A 13 -5.70 12.57 -1.09
CA PHE A 13 -5.68 11.28 -0.38
C PHE A 13 -7.11 10.86 -0.05
N SER A 14 -7.47 9.62 -0.40
CA SER A 14 -8.69 9.01 0.11
C SER A 14 -8.43 8.27 1.42
N ILE A 15 -9.21 8.58 2.46
CA ILE A 15 -9.16 7.87 3.74
C ILE A 15 -9.57 6.40 3.57
N SER A 16 -10.43 6.07 2.60
CA SER A 16 -10.77 4.67 2.30
C SER A 16 -9.53 3.92 1.83
N ASP A 17 -8.76 4.49 0.91
CA ASP A 17 -7.60 3.83 0.30
C ASP A 17 -6.50 3.59 1.33
N ILE A 18 -6.29 4.56 2.23
CA ILE A 18 -5.37 4.42 3.37
C ILE A 18 -5.80 3.27 4.28
N LYS A 19 -7.10 3.19 4.62
CA LYS A 19 -7.63 2.11 5.47
C LYS A 19 -7.51 0.75 4.80
N THR A 20 -7.83 0.67 3.51
CA THR A 20 -7.68 -0.55 2.71
C THR A 20 -6.22 -1.00 2.67
N GLN A 21 -5.29 -0.10 2.35
CA GLN A 21 -3.87 -0.43 2.32
C GLN A 21 -3.40 -0.97 3.68
N TYR A 22 -3.73 -0.26 4.77
CA TYR A 22 -3.36 -0.67 6.12
C TYR A 22 -3.92 -2.06 6.47
N ASN A 23 -5.19 -2.32 6.15
CA ASN A 23 -5.80 -3.63 6.37
C ASN A 23 -5.10 -4.74 5.58
N ASN A 24 -4.76 -4.48 4.31
CA ASN A 24 -4.05 -5.44 3.45
C ASN A 24 -2.66 -5.78 4.00
N GLU A 25 -1.92 -4.77 4.48
CA GLU A 25 -0.60 -4.96 5.10
C GLU A 25 -0.70 -5.83 6.36
N LEU A 26 -1.70 -5.59 7.22
CA LEU A 26 -1.93 -6.43 8.41
C LEU A 26 -2.28 -7.88 8.05
N MET A 27 -3.14 -8.09 7.05
CA MET A 27 -3.55 -9.43 6.60
C MET A 27 -2.36 -10.22 6.05
N ILE A 28 -1.51 -9.58 5.23
CA ILE A 28 -0.29 -10.21 4.74
C ILE A 28 0.68 -10.51 5.89
N GLY A 29 0.85 -9.59 6.83
CA GLY A 29 1.68 -9.82 8.02
C GLY A 29 1.24 -11.05 8.81
N ARG A 30 -0.07 -11.22 9.03
CA ARG A 30 -0.64 -12.41 9.68
C ARG A 30 -0.38 -13.69 8.87
N PHE A 31 -0.57 -13.64 7.56
CA PHE A 31 -0.32 -14.78 6.68
C PHE A 31 1.15 -15.23 6.72
N ILE A 32 2.08 -14.28 6.64
CA ILE A 32 3.52 -14.53 6.73
C ILE A 32 3.87 -15.21 8.04
N LEU A 33 3.37 -14.69 9.17
CA LEU A 33 3.61 -15.27 10.49
C LEU A 33 3.02 -16.67 10.63
N MET A 34 1.77 -16.87 10.19
CA MET A 34 1.06 -18.14 10.31
C MET A 34 1.77 -19.28 9.56
N PHE A 35 2.37 -18.97 8.41
CA PHE A 35 3.05 -19.96 7.57
C PHE A 35 4.58 -19.94 7.67
N GLY A 36 5.16 -19.14 8.58
CA GLY A 36 6.61 -19.05 8.76
C GLY A 36 7.36 -18.60 7.49
N ILE A 37 6.74 -17.75 6.68
CA ILE A 37 7.33 -17.28 5.42
C ILE A 37 8.43 -16.27 5.75
N ASN A 38 9.63 -16.43 5.20
CA ASN A 38 10.68 -15.42 5.35
C ASN A 38 10.43 -14.24 4.38
N PRO A 39 10.05 -13.04 4.86
CA PRO A 39 9.80 -11.89 3.99
C PRO A 39 11.08 -11.35 3.36
N GLU A 40 12.26 -11.65 3.90
CA GLU A 40 13.53 -11.09 3.46
C GLU A 40 14.07 -11.72 2.17
N LEU A 41 13.53 -12.87 1.76
CA LEU A 41 13.89 -13.47 0.48
C LEU A 41 13.38 -12.62 -0.68
N GLU A 42 14.24 -12.29 -1.64
CA GLU A 42 13.90 -11.46 -2.82
C GLU A 42 12.68 -11.96 -3.60
N LYS A 43 12.50 -13.28 -3.71
CA LYS A 43 11.29 -13.88 -4.32
C LYS A 43 10.01 -13.56 -3.54
N ASN A 44 10.09 -13.49 -2.22
CA ASN A 44 8.95 -13.23 -1.35
C ASN A 44 8.65 -11.74 -1.30
N LYS A 45 9.66 -10.86 -1.22
CA LYS A 45 9.51 -9.39 -1.37
C LYS A 45 8.73 -9.02 -2.62
N ARG A 46 9.14 -9.58 -3.77
CA ARG A 46 8.45 -9.37 -5.06
C ARG A 46 7.00 -9.83 -5.03
N LYS A 47 6.72 -11.02 -4.49
CA LYS A 47 5.36 -11.56 -4.38
C LYS A 47 4.48 -10.78 -3.42
N ILE A 48 5.00 -10.37 -2.27
CA ILE A 48 4.30 -9.52 -1.29
C ILE A 48 3.94 -8.19 -1.93
N LYS A 49 4.87 -7.55 -2.64
CA LYS A 49 4.60 -6.31 -3.39
C LYS A 49 3.51 -6.51 -4.44
N GLN A 50 3.57 -7.59 -5.22
CA GLN A 50 2.53 -7.91 -6.22
C GLN A 50 1.15 -8.10 -5.57
N LEU A 51 1.07 -8.78 -4.42
CA LEU A 51 -0.17 -8.96 -3.67
C LEU A 51 -0.73 -7.64 -3.14
N LEU A 52 0.13 -6.78 -2.57
CA LEU A 52 -0.28 -5.45 -2.10
C LEU A 52 -0.75 -4.56 -3.25
N ASP A 53 -0.06 -4.57 -4.39
CA ASP A 53 -0.45 -3.80 -5.57
C ASP A 53 -1.76 -4.30 -6.18
N PHE A 54 -2.00 -5.62 -6.19
CA PHE A 54 -3.29 -6.19 -6.58
C PHE A 54 -4.41 -5.76 -5.63
N GLY A 55 -4.16 -5.78 -4.32
CA GLY A 55 -5.12 -5.38 -3.29
C GLY A 55 -5.51 -3.90 -3.32
N LYS A 56 -4.74 -3.04 -4.01
CA LYS A 56 -5.12 -1.64 -4.26
C LYS A 56 -6.17 -1.49 -5.37
N ILE A 57 -6.22 -2.43 -6.32
CA ILE A 57 -7.13 -2.40 -7.48
C ILE A 57 -8.48 -3.05 -7.14
N ALA A 58 -8.47 -4.01 -6.22
CA ALA A 58 -9.66 -4.78 -5.84
C ALA A 58 -10.56 -4.11 -4.78
N ALA A 59 -10.18 -2.92 -4.30
CA ALA A 59 -10.82 -2.22 -3.18
C ALA A 59 -11.85 -1.18 -3.63
#